data_AF-A0A182VMZ7-F1
#
_entry.id   AF-A0A182VMZ7-F1
#
_cell.length_a   1.000
_cell.length_b   1.000
_cell.length_c   1.000
_cell.angle_alpha   90.00
_cell.angle_beta   90.00
_cell.angle_gamma   90.00
#
_symmetry.space_group_name_H-M   'P 1'
#
loop_
_entity.id
_entity.type
_entity.pdbx_description
1 polymer ?
#
loop_
_entity_poly.entity_id
_entity_poly.type
_entity_poly.pdbx_seq_one_letter_code
_entity_poly.pdbx_strand_id
1 'polypeptide(L)'
;MAMPVDINRLNDGWLELESDPGLFTLLLEDFGVKGVQVEEIYDLQKNLEGQVYGFIFLFRWIEERRARRKIVETTDIYVKDEDAVNNIFFAQQVVPNSCATHALLSVLLNCSDIDLGQTLSRLKMHTKGMSPENKGWAIGNTPELACAHNSHAMPQARRRMDRNSGVSTGRFTGEAFHFVSFVPIEGRLFELDGLKPFPMDHGPWAEKEAWTDKFRRVMSDRLGITTGEQDIRFNLMAVVPDRRIAITHKLKMLRTNQTIVSAALEKLLKSEKKEATSAATAGGSRTLNASVKKEADETTPVKLSDEYSELLAIKEEKQPDQPSSSSSSVAVSKELESFVSMNSSSDSVEIIGEPDIKPEPDHSSPPSPPSSFIGAGTFSPKDLLSLLKNLESEIAITEQHLCDENEKRDRFKLDDCRRTHNYDEFICTFLSMLAHQGVLAELVSQDLIATRKPSMGGIQNSASRAISRSYKKAATNGTSPKAPGSKRRRGRAKCRKRK
;
A
#
# COMPACT_ATOMS: atom_id res chain seq x y z
N MET A 1 -12.62 -2.31 25.23
CA MET A 1 -13.08 -3.71 25.24
C MET A 1 -13.66 -4.00 23.87
N ALA A 2 -13.01 -4.83 23.06
CA ALA A 2 -13.53 -5.23 21.77
C ALA A 2 -14.78 -6.10 21.99
N MET A 3 -15.88 -5.78 21.29
CA MET A 3 -17.09 -6.61 21.28
C MET A 3 -16.74 -8.01 20.79
N PRO A 4 -17.23 -9.09 21.43
CA PRO A 4 -17.02 -10.44 20.92
C PRO A 4 -17.58 -10.55 19.50
N VAL A 5 -16.75 -11.02 18.57
CA VAL A 5 -17.15 -11.20 17.16
C VAL A 5 -18.24 -12.26 17.11
N ASP A 6 -19.42 -11.89 16.61
CA ASP A 6 -20.55 -12.79 16.48
C ASP A 6 -20.22 -13.91 15.50
N ILE A 7 -20.17 -15.15 16.00
CA ILE A 7 -19.85 -16.37 15.25
C ILE A 7 -20.81 -16.55 14.06
N ASN A 8 -22.03 -16.01 14.14
CA ASN A 8 -23.00 -16.07 13.05
C ASN A 8 -22.52 -15.37 11.77
N ARG A 9 -21.56 -14.44 11.85
CA ARG A 9 -20.98 -13.75 10.68
C ARG A 9 -20.18 -14.67 9.74
N LEU A 10 -19.73 -15.84 10.20
CA LEU A 10 -19.06 -16.81 9.34
C LEU A 10 -20.02 -17.50 8.37
N ASN A 11 -21.32 -17.57 8.70
CA ASN A 11 -22.33 -18.19 7.83
C ASN A 11 -22.68 -17.33 6.62
N ASP A 12 -22.39 -16.02 6.66
CA ASP A 12 -22.65 -15.08 5.56
C ASP A 12 -21.65 -15.26 4.39
N GLY A 13 -20.60 -16.05 4.59
CA GLY A 13 -19.54 -16.24 3.62
C GLY A 13 -18.66 -15.01 3.43
N TRP A 14 -17.66 -15.12 2.55
CA TRP A 14 -16.73 -14.03 2.24
C TRP A 14 -17.17 -13.32 0.95
N LEU A 15 -17.09 -11.99 0.97
CA LEU A 15 -17.52 -11.13 -0.12
C LEU A 15 -16.38 -10.84 -1.09
N GLU A 16 -16.71 -10.52 -2.34
CA GLU A 16 -15.69 -10.09 -3.33
C GLU A 16 -15.19 -8.68 -3.00
N LEU A 17 -13.87 -8.48 -3.00
CA LEU A 17 -13.21 -7.18 -2.80
C LEU A 17 -12.61 -6.63 -4.09
N GLU A 18 -12.54 -5.30 -4.16
CA GLU A 18 -11.85 -4.60 -5.25
C GLU A 18 -10.33 -4.64 -5.06
N SER A 19 -9.61 -4.50 -6.18
CA SER A 19 -8.14 -4.40 -6.18
C SER A 19 -7.73 -2.94 -6.04
N ASP A 20 -7.61 -2.49 -4.78
CA ASP A 20 -7.25 -1.11 -4.46
C ASP A 20 -6.21 -1.07 -3.32
N PRO A 21 -5.07 -0.37 -3.49
CA PRO A 21 -4.05 -0.28 -2.45
C PRO A 21 -4.57 0.40 -1.17
N GLY A 22 -5.51 1.33 -1.30
CA GLY A 22 -6.15 1.99 -0.15
C GLY A 22 -6.96 1.00 0.69
N LEU A 23 -7.82 0.22 0.04
CA LEU A 23 -8.56 -0.90 0.63
C LEU A 23 -7.61 -1.84 1.36
N PHE A 24 -6.57 -2.30 0.68
CA PHE A 24 -5.66 -3.30 1.26
C PHE A 24 -4.88 -2.73 2.45
N THR A 25 -4.48 -1.46 2.38
CA THR A 25 -3.84 -0.78 3.51
C THR A 25 -4.78 -0.72 4.72
N LEU A 26 -6.04 -0.31 4.56
CA LEU A 26 -7.01 -0.25 5.65
C LEU A 26 -7.35 -1.64 6.19
N LEU A 27 -7.48 -2.64 5.31
CA LEU A 27 -7.73 -4.03 5.70
C LEU A 27 -6.60 -4.60 6.57
N LEU A 28 -5.33 -4.24 6.29
CA LEU A 28 -4.21 -4.62 7.14
C LEU A 28 -4.27 -3.98 8.53
N GLU A 29 -4.71 -2.72 8.61
CA GLU A 29 -4.93 -2.04 9.90
C GLU A 29 -6.05 -2.72 10.70
N ASP A 30 -7.14 -3.12 10.04
CA ASP A 30 -8.25 -3.84 10.66
C ASP A 30 -7.88 -5.28 11.09
N PHE A 31 -6.88 -5.90 10.46
CA PHE A 31 -6.26 -7.14 10.97
C PHE A 31 -5.41 -6.91 12.23
N GLY A 32 -5.08 -5.65 12.54
CA GLY A 32 -4.26 -5.24 13.67
C GLY A 32 -2.76 -5.16 13.36
N VAL A 33 -2.37 -5.23 12.08
CA VAL A 33 -0.97 -5.11 11.65
C VAL A 33 -0.53 -3.65 11.72
N LYS A 34 0.70 -3.40 12.18
CA LYS A 34 1.23 -2.04 12.34
C LYS A 34 2.43 -1.79 11.45
N GLY A 35 2.56 -0.54 11.01
CA GLY A 35 3.73 -0.08 10.26
C GLY A 35 3.87 -0.66 8.86
N VAL A 36 2.77 -1.13 8.28
CA VAL A 36 2.71 -1.70 6.92
C VAL A 36 1.67 -0.94 6.10
N GLN A 37 1.95 -0.71 4.82
CA GLN A 37 1.00 -0.21 3.85
C GLN A 37 1.15 -0.94 2.51
N VAL A 38 0.17 -0.74 1.63
CA VAL A 38 0.18 -1.30 0.28
C VAL A 38 0.28 -0.17 -0.73
N GLU A 39 1.19 -0.32 -1.70
CA GLU A 39 1.42 0.64 -2.78
C GLU A 39 1.20 -0.05 -4.13
N GLU A 40 0.52 0.64 -5.05
CA GLU A 40 0.36 0.17 -6.42
C GLU A 40 1.61 0.45 -7.26
N ILE A 41 1.96 -0.50 -8.12
CA ILE A 41 3.09 -0.40 -9.04
C ILE A 41 2.56 -0.19 -10.46
N TYR A 42 2.69 1.04 -10.94
CA TYR A 42 2.32 1.42 -12.31
C TYR A 42 3.41 1.09 -13.33
N ASP A 43 4.68 1.17 -12.92
CA ASP A 43 5.84 0.93 -13.78
C ASP A 43 6.78 -0.10 -13.14
N LEU A 44 6.86 -1.27 -13.76
CA LEU A 44 7.73 -2.36 -13.31
C LEU A 44 9.22 -2.02 -13.44
N GLN A 45 9.60 -1.08 -14.32
CA GLN A 45 10.99 -0.66 -14.50
C GLN A 45 11.45 0.34 -13.45
N LYS A 46 10.52 1.04 -12.79
CA LYS A 46 10.86 1.99 -11.73
C LYS A 46 11.48 1.24 -10.55
N ASN A 47 12.60 1.76 -10.05
CA ASN A 47 13.21 1.23 -8.84
C ASN A 47 12.31 1.50 -7.63
N LEU A 48 12.06 0.45 -6.85
CA LEU A 48 11.34 0.55 -5.60
C LEU A 48 12.31 0.98 -4.52
N GLU A 49 12.04 2.14 -3.92
CA GLU A 49 12.88 2.68 -2.86
C GLU A 49 12.53 2.02 -1.52
N GLY A 50 13.56 1.53 -0.82
CA GLY A 50 13.44 0.99 0.53
C GLY A 50 13.07 -0.50 0.59
N GLN A 51 12.66 -0.92 1.79
CA GLN A 51 12.28 -2.31 2.05
C GLN A 51 10.93 -2.63 1.42
N VAL A 52 10.85 -3.80 0.78
CA VAL A 52 9.60 -4.39 0.27
C VAL A 52 9.44 -5.75 0.96
N TYR A 53 8.25 -6.03 1.47
CA TYR A 53 7.95 -7.29 2.15
C TYR A 53 7.49 -8.38 1.18
N GLY A 54 6.78 -7.98 0.12
CA GLY A 54 6.31 -8.88 -0.91
C GLY A 54 5.49 -8.14 -1.97
N PHE A 55 5.15 -8.85 -3.03
CA PHE A 55 4.27 -8.34 -4.08
C PHE A 55 2.98 -9.14 -4.14
N ILE A 56 1.90 -8.47 -4.52
CA ILE A 56 0.60 -9.07 -4.79
C ILE A 56 0.27 -8.75 -6.25
N PHE A 57 0.10 -9.80 -7.04
CA PHE A 57 -0.22 -9.72 -8.46
C PHE A 57 -1.64 -10.21 -8.70
N LEU A 58 -2.45 -9.37 -9.33
CA LEU A 58 -3.79 -9.70 -9.79
C LEU A 58 -3.76 -9.90 -11.31
N PHE A 59 -4.38 -10.98 -11.77
CA PHE A 59 -4.60 -11.19 -13.20
C PHE A 59 -5.98 -11.79 -13.43
N ARG A 60 -6.47 -11.65 -14.67
CA ARG A 60 -7.68 -12.35 -15.10
C ARG A 60 -7.44 -13.85 -15.09
N TRP A 61 -8.15 -14.56 -14.23
CA TRP A 61 -8.07 -16.00 -14.11
C TRP A 61 -8.63 -16.68 -15.36
N ILE A 62 -7.80 -17.49 -15.99
CA ILE A 62 -8.18 -18.34 -17.12
C ILE A 62 -8.12 -19.77 -16.63
N GLU A 63 -9.27 -20.43 -16.65
CA GLU A 63 -9.37 -21.84 -16.32
C GLU A 63 -8.39 -22.67 -17.14
N GLU A 64 -7.56 -23.47 -16.47
CA GLU A 64 -6.40 -24.16 -17.04
C GLU A 64 -6.75 -24.97 -18.31
N ARG A 65 -7.89 -25.66 -18.30
CA ARG A 65 -8.42 -26.43 -19.45
C ARG A 65 -8.78 -25.59 -20.69
N ARG A 66 -8.94 -24.27 -20.56
CA ARG A 66 -9.13 -23.34 -21.67
C ARG A 66 -7.82 -22.69 -22.14
N ALA A 67 -6.75 -22.76 -21.35
CA ALA A 67 -5.42 -22.29 -21.73
C ALA A 67 -4.77 -23.28 -22.72
N ARG A 68 -5.24 -23.28 -23.98
CA ARG A 68 -4.73 -24.19 -25.03
C ARG A 68 -3.32 -23.85 -25.57
N ARG A 69 -2.52 -23.04 -24.86
CA ARG A 69 -1.15 -22.68 -25.24
C ARG A 69 -0.19 -23.05 -24.11
N LYS A 70 0.77 -23.95 -24.42
CA LYS A 70 1.93 -24.38 -23.61
C LYS A 70 1.68 -24.52 -22.09
N ILE A 71 0.95 -25.56 -21.70
CA ILE A 71 1.13 -26.20 -20.38
C ILE A 71 2.31 -27.16 -20.52
N VAL A 72 3.51 -26.63 -20.67
CA VAL A 72 4.78 -27.40 -20.63
C VAL A 72 5.77 -26.48 -19.91
N GLU A 73 6.42 -26.98 -18.85
CA GLU A 73 7.45 -26.33 -18.00
C GLU A 73 7.01 -25.45 -16.80
N THR A 74 6.04 -25.87 -15.96
CA THR A 74 5.87 -25.24 -14.62
C THR A 74 5.83 -26.24 -13.46
N THR A 75 5.83 -27.55 -13.73
CA THR A 75 5.87 -28.58 -12.69
C THR A 75 7.22 -28.71 -12.00
N ASP A 76 8.28 -28.25 -12.63
CA ASP A 76 9.66 -28.47 -12.18
C ASP A 76 10.08 -27.49 -11.09
N ILE A 77 9.40 -26.34 -11.01
CA ILE A 77 9.62 -25.33 -9.96
C ILE A 77 8.71 -25.53 -8.74
N TYR A 78 7.82 -26.54 -8.74
CA TYR A 78 6.98 -26.82 -7.58
C TYR A 78 7.80 -27.44 -6.45
N VAL A 79 7.63 -26.88 -5.25
CA VAL A 79 8.15 -27.50 -4.04
C VAL A 79 7.12 -28.52 -3.56
N LYS A 80 7.47 -29.81 -3.73
CA LYS A 80 6.60 -30.96 -3.39
C LYS A 80 6.99 -31.63 -2.08
N ASP A 81 8.13 -31.26 -1.51
CA ASP A 81 8.58 -31.75 -0.21
C ASP A 81 7.65 -31.23 0.89
N GLU A 82 6.97 -32.13 1.59
CA GLU A 82 5.93 -31.77 2.56
C GLU A 82 6.50 -30.97 3.73
N ASP A 83 7.68 -31.33 4.22
CA ASP A 83 8.33 -30.64 5.34
C ASP A 83 8.70 -29.21 4.94
N ALA A 84 9.30 -29.01 3.77
CA ALA A 84 9.58 -27.68 3.23
C ALA A 84 8.32 -26.83 3.06
N VAL A 85 7.25 -27.41 2.50
CA VAL A 85 5.96 -26.71 2.32
C VAL A 85 5.31 -26.35 3.65
N ASN A 86 5.36 -27.25 4.64
CA ASN A 86 4.74 -27.05 5.94
C ASN A 86 5.53 -26.05 6.81
N ASN A 87 6.84 -25.93 6.58
CA ASN A 87 7.72 -24.97 7.26
C ASN A 87 7.45 -23.51 6.84
N ILE A 88 7.04 -23.26 5.60
CA ILE A 88 6.62 -21.92 5.15
C ILE A 88 5.12 -21.70 5.38
N PHE A 89 4.67 -20.44 5.41
CA PHE A 89 3.24 -20.14 5.40
C PHE A 89 2.70 -20.17 3.96
N PHE A 90 2.33 -21.36 3.49
CA PHE A 90 1.57 -21.55 2.24
C PHE A 90 0.20 -22.10 2.57
N ALA A 91 -0.87 -21.38 2.21
CA ALA A 91 -2.25 -21.76 2.49
C ALA A 91 -3.04 -21.89 1.18
N GLN A 92 -3.75 -23.01 1.02
CA GLN A 92 -4.68 -23.18 -0.09
C GLN A 92 -5.97 -22.41 0.19
N GLN A 93 -6.50 -21.77 -0.84
CA GLN A 93 -7.73 -21.01 -0.73
C GLN A 93 -8.92 -21.98 -0.74
N VAL A 94 -9.41 -22.30 0.46
CA VAL A 94 -10.58 -23.16 0.62
C VAL A 94 -11.89 -22.37 0.60
N VAL A 95 -11.86 -21.12 1.07
CA VAL A 95 -13.04 -20.25 1.13
C VAL A 95 -13.14 -19.39 -0.13
N PRO A 96 -14.28 -19.39 -0.86
CA PRO A 96 -14.46 -18.56 -2.04
C PRO A 96 -14.38 -17.06 -1.70
N ASN A 97 -14.00 -16.22 -2.68
CA ASN A 97 -13.83 -14.76 -2.55
C ASN A 97 -12.80 -14.26 -1.52
N SER A 98 -12.14 -15.15 -0.76
CA SER A 98 -11.14 -14.77 0.24
C SER A 98 -9.73 -14.52 -0.32
N CYS A 99 -9.58 -14.42 -1.66
CA CYS A 99 -8.29 -14.37 -2.37
C CYS A 99 -7.44 -13.16 -1.96
N ALA A 100 -8.03 -11.97 -1.80
CA ALA A 100 -7.32 -10.76 -1.36
C ALA A 100 -6.65 -10.95 0.01
N THR A 101 -7.40 -11.49 0.98
CA THR A 101 -6.87 -11.79 2.31
C THR A 101 -5.84 -12.91 2.28
N HIS A 102 -6.06 -13.98 1.51
CA HIS A 102 -5.06 -15.04 1.35
C HIS A 102 -3.74 -14.49 0.81
N ALA A 103 -3.79 -13.61 -0.19
CA ALA A 103 -2.60 -13.01 -0.77
C ALA A 103 -1.84 -12.13 0.25
N LEU A 104 -2.54 -11.26 0.98
CA LEU A 104 -1.95 -10.43 2.04
C LEU A 104 -1.31 -11.29 3.14
N LEU A 105 -2.02 -12.31 3.64
CA LEU A 105 -1.49 -13.21 4.67
C LEU A 105 -0.29 -14.03 4.19
N SER A 106 -0.30 -14.46 2.92
CA SER A 106 0.82 -15.20 2.32
C SER A 106 2.10 -14.35 2.27
N VAL A 107 1.99 -13.03 2.15
CA VAL A 107 3.14 -12.13 2.30
C VAL A 107 3.48 -11.99 3.79
N LEU A 108 2.56 -11.47 4.59
CA LEU A 108 2.83 -11.05 5.98
C LEU A 108 3.34 -12.18 6.86
N LEU A 109 2.75 -13.38 6.75
CA LEU A 109 3.07 -14.48 7.65
C LEU A 109 4.39 -15.18 7.29
N ASN A 110 4.97 -14.87 6.12
CA ASN A 110 6.31 -15.29 5.73
C ASN A 110 7.40 -14.23 6.03
N CYS A 111 7.02 -13.04 6.50
CA CYS A 111 7.97 -12.02 6.96
C CYS A 111 8.32 -12.19 8.46
N SER A 112 9.56 -11.86 8.83
CA SER A 112 10.04 -11.82 10.22
C SER A 112 9.93 -10.45 10.87
N ASP A 113 10.05 -9.38 10.07
CA ASP A 113 10.31 -8.02 10.56
C ASP A 113 9.04 -7.14 10.54
N ILE A 114 7.90 -7.70 10.96
CA ILE A 114 6.60 -7.00 10.96
C ILE A 114 5.90 -7.23 12.30
N ASP A 115 5.34 -6.16 12.87
CA ASP A 115 4.36 -6.29 13.97
C ASP A 115 3.02 -6.76 13.39
N LEU A 116 2.81 -8.07 13.44
CA LEU A 116 1.62 -8.76 12.94
C LEU A 116 0.35 -8.45 13.77
N GLY A 117 0.49 -7.88 14.97
CA GLY A 117 -0.62 -7.75 15.90
C GLY A 117 -1.12 -9.11 16.45
N GLN A 118 -2.13 -9.06 17.32
CA GLN A 118 -2.57 -10.22 18.09
C GLN A 118 -3.18 -11.33 17.22
N THR A 119 -4.07 -10.97 16.30
CA THR A 119 -4.85 -11.92 15.49
C THR A 119 -3.95 -12.72 14.58
N LEU A 120 -3.08 -12.05 13.81
CA LEU A 120 -2.20 -12.73 12.86
C LEU A 120 -1.07 -13.48 13.55
N SER A 121 -0.54 -12.96 14.66
CA SER A 121 0.45 -13.69 15.47
C SER A 121 -0.12 -15.01 15.99
N ARG A 122 -1.36 -14.97 16.51
CA ARG A 122 -2.07 -16.18 16.96
C ARG A 122 -2.30 -17.16 15.80
N LEU A 123 -2.73 -16.66 14.64
CA LEU A 123 -2.95 -17.50 13.45
C LEU A 123 -1.63 -18.16 13.00
N LYS A 124 -0.53 -17.40 12.90
CA LYS A 124 0.80 -17.90 12.50
C LYS A 124 1.29 -19.00 13.43
N MET A 125 1.15 -18.81 14.73
CA MET A 125 1.52 -19.81 15.73
C MET A 125 0.64 -21.05 15.68
N HIS A 126 -0.68 -20.88 15.57
CA HIS A 126 -1.64 -21.98 15.50
C HIS A 126 -1.43 -22.86 14.27
N THR A 127 -1.04 -22.26 13.14
CA THR A 127 -0.93 -22.94 11.84
C THR A 127 0.47 -23.48 11.52
N LYS A 128 1.41 -23.36 12.45
CA LYS A 128 2.78 -23.86 12.27
C LYS A 128 2.77 -25.39 12.07
N GLY A 129 3.40 -25.86 10.99
CA GLY A 129 3.47 -27.29 10.66
C GLY A 129 2.18 -27.89 10.09
N MET A 130 1.11 -27.11 9.92
CA MET A 130 -0.11 -27.58 9.26
C MET A 130 0.08 -27.70 7.75
N SER A 131 -0.63 -28.65 7.14
CA SER A 131 -0.77 -28.77 5.69
C SER A 131 -1.42 -27.52 5.07
N PRO A 132 -1.16 -27.19 3.80
CA PRO A 132 -1.72 -26.01 3.14
C PRO A 132 -3.25 -25.90 3.19
N GLU A 133 -3.96 -27.02 3.08
CA GLU A 133 -5.43 -27.05 3.18
C GLU A 133 -5.91 -26.63 4.58
N ASN A 134 -5.33 -27.23 5.63
CA ASN A 134 -5.65 -26.87 7.03
C ASN A 134 -5.29 -25.41 7.35
N LYS A 135 -4.20 -24.86 6.77
CA LYS A 135 -3.89 -23.43 6.87
C LYS A 135 -5.01 -22.58 6.24
N GLY A 136 -5.53 -23.00 5.09
CA GLY A 136 -6.69 -22.38 4.43
C GLY A 136 -7.97 -22.39 5.27
N TRP A 137 -8.31 -23.54 5.86
CA TRP A 137 -9.44 -23.64 6.78
C TRP A 137 -9.27 -22.79 8.03
N ALA A 138 -8.05 -22.71 8.58
CA ALA A 138 -7.77 -21.85 9.73
C ALA A 138 -8.00 -20.36 9.40
N ILE A 139 -7.61 -19.89 8.20
CA ILE A 139 -7.92 -18.53 7.73
C ILE A 139 -9.44 -18.34 7.66
N GLY A 140 -10.14 -19.26 6.98
CA GLY A 140 -11.58 -19.19 6.77
C GLY A 140 -12.39 -19.16 8.07
N ASN A 141 -11.91 -19.85 9.10
CA ASN A 141 -12.54 -19.98 10.41
C ASN A 141 -12.06 -18.95 11.43
N THR A 142 -11.32 -17.91 11.03
CA THR A 142 -10.93 -16.81 11.92
C THR A 142 -11.94 -15.65 11.76
N PRO A 143 -12.89 -15.45 12.70
CA PRO A 143 -13.98 -14.49 12.54
C PRO A 143 -13.51 -13.05 12.39
N GLU A 144 -12.41 -12.68 13.05
CA GLU A 144 -11.83 -11.34 12.96
C GLU A 144 -11.43 -11.01 11.51
N LEU A 145 -10.85 -11.98 10.80
CA LEU A 145 -10.43 -11.80 9.40
C LEU A 145 -11.63 -11.70 8.46
N ALA A 146 -12.61 -12.58 8.63
CA ALA A 146 -13.83 -12.55 7.82
C ALA A 146 -14.61 -11.24 8.03
N CYS A 147 -14.68 -10.76 9.28
CA CYS A 147 -15.34 -9.52 9.63
C CYS A 147 -14.67 -8.31 8.97
N ALA A 148 -13.34 -8.16 9.12
CA ALA A 148 -12.56 -7.08 8.52
C ALA A 148 -12.59 -7.15 6.99
N HIS A 149 -12.49 -8.35 6.41
CA HIS A 149 -12.62 -8.52 4.96
C HIS A 149 -13.99 -8.02 4.47
N ASN A 150 -15.07 -8.48 5.09
CA ASN A 150 -16.42 -8.16 4.65
C ASN A 150 -16.84 -6.70 4.94
N SER A 151 -16.17 -5.97 5.85
CA SER A 151 -16.47 -4.55 6.08
C SER A 151 -16.05 -3.67 4.91
N HIS A 152 -15.02 -4.06 4.15
CA HIS A 152 -14.55 -3.32 2.97
C HIS A 152 -15.26 -3.68 1.67
N ALA A 153 -16.20 -4.62 1.70
CA ALA A 153 -16.93 -5.06 0.51
C ALA A 153 -18.03 -4.07 0.12
N MET A 154 -18.18 -3.84 -1.19
CA MET A 154 -19.29 -3.05 -1.73
C MET A 154 -20.66 -3.69 -1.43
N PRO A 155 -21.73 -2.89 -1.20
CA PRO A 155 -23.08 -3.42 -1.00
C PRO A 155 -23.58 -4.33 -2.13
N GLN A 156 -23.12 -4.11 -3.37
CA GLN A 156 -23.43 -4.95 -4.53
C GLN A 156 -22.90 -6.38 -4.36
N ALA A 157 -21.75 -6.58 -3.71
CA ALA A 157 -21.19 -7.90 -3.46
C ALA A 157 -22.11 -8.73 -2.56
N ARG A 158 -22.71 -8.10 -1.53
CA ARG A 158 -23.70 -8.73 -0.64
C ARG A 158 -24.93 -9.18 -1.42
N ARG A 159 -25.49 -8.30 -2.24
CA ARG A 159 -26.64 -8.62 -3.11
C ARG A 159 -26.37 -9.74 -4.12
N ARG A 160 -25.13 -9.88 -4.59
CA ARG A 160 -24.73 -10.96 -5.52
C ARG A 160 -24.70 -12.33 -4.84
N MET A 161 -24.22 -12.42 -3.60
CA MET A 161 -24.22 -13.68 -2.85
C MET A 161 -25.64 -14.21 -2.65
N ASP A 162 -26.58 -13.34 -2.26
CA ASP A 162 -28.00 -13.69 -2.07
C ASP A 162 -28.68 -14.21 -3.34
N ARG A 163 -28.19 -13.82 -4.53
CA ARG A 163 -28.75 -14.22 -5.82
C ARG A 163 -28.19 -15.55 -6.35
N ASN A 164 -27.01 -15.94 -5.89
CA ASN A 164 -26.30 -17.15 -6.34
C ASN A 164 -26.73 -18.42 -5.59
N SER A 165 -27.58 -18.31 -4.58
CA SER A 165 -28.23 -19.45 -3.89
C SER A 165 -29.40 -20.05 -4.69
N GLY A 166 -29.79 -19.44 -5.82
CA GLY A 166 -30.67 -20.05 -6.84
C GLY A 166 -29.87 -20.63 -8.00
N VAL A 167 -30.11 -21.90 -8.34
CA VAL A 167 -29.43 -22.66 -9.42
C VAL A 167 -29.48 -21.88 -10.75
N SER A 168 -28.35 -21.27 -11.15
CA SER A 168 -28.20 -20.65 -12.46
C SER A 168 -27.75 -21.69 -13.48
N THR A 169 -28.67 -22.09 -14.38
CA THR A 169 -28.39 -22.96 -15.55
C THR A 169 -27.86 -22.19 -16.77
N GLY A 170 -27.40 -20.94 -16.60
CA GLY A 170 -26.76 -20.16 -17.66
C GLY A 170 -25.24 -20.19 -17.52
N ARG A 171 -24.50 -20.43 -18.61
CA ARG A 171 -23.03 -20.30 -18.64
C ARG A 171 -22.66 -18.89 -18.22
N PHE A 172 -22.33 -18.69 -16.95
CA PHE A 172 -21.76 -17.45 -16.45
C PHE A 172 -20.36 -17.31 -17.05
N THR A 173 -20.21 -16.39 -17.99
CA THR A 173 -18.91 -15.96 -18.55
C THR A 173 -18.34 -14.78 -17.77
N GLY A 174 -18.57 -14.73 -16.45
CA GLY A 174 -17.94 -13.69 -15.63
C GLY A 174 -16.43 -13.84 -15.69
N GLU A 175 -15.74 -12.75 -15.98
CA GLU A 175 -14.30 -12.70 -15.87
C GLU A 175 -13.95 -12.80 -14.38
N ALA A 176 -13.37 -13.93 -13.97
CA ALA A 176 -12.84 -14.10 -12.63
C ALA A 176 -11.42 -13.51 -12.59
N PHE A 177 -11.08 -12.83 -11.51
CA PHE A 177 -9.74 -12.34 -11.24
C PHE A 177 -9.15 -13.10 -10.05
N HIS A 178 -7.83 -13.26 -10.05
CA HIS A 178 -7.14 -14.03 -9.02
C HIS A 178 -5.86 -13.35 -8.54
N PHE A 179 -5.65 -13.38 -7.22
CA PHE A 179 -4.47 -12.81 -6.56
C PHE A 179 -3.44 -13.90 -6.28
N VAL A 180 -2.17 -13.55 -6.51
CA VAL A 180 -1.01 -14.39 -6.20
C VAL A 180 0.05 -13.54 -5.50
N SER A 181 0.76 -14.12 -4.54
CA SER A 181 1.78 -13.43 -3.76
C SER A 181 3.18 -13.85 -4.16
N PHE A 182 4.11 -12.90 -4.16
CA PHE A 182 5.54 -13.15 -4.31
C PHE A 182 6.28 -12.68 -3.06
N VAL A 183 7.09 -13.55 -2.47
CA VAL A 183 7.75 -13.28 -1.19
C VAL A 183 9.17 -13.86 -1.17
N PRO A 184 10.17 -13.12 -0.63
CA PRO A 184 11.48 -13.67 -0.37
C PRO A 184 11.46 -14.56 0.88
N ILE A 185 11.91 -15.82 0.76
CA ILE A 185 12.06 -16.76 1.89
C ILE A 185 13.44 -17.39 1.78
N GLU A 186 14.27 -17.24 2.84
CA GLU A 186 15.59 -17.86 2.95
C GLU A 186 16.50 -17.64 1.71
N GLY A 187 16.51 -16.42 1.17
CA GLY A 187 17.35 -16.07 0.00
C GLY A 187 16.79 -16.53 -1.35
N ARG A 188 15.54 -17.02 -1.39
CA ARG A 188 14.87 -17.53 -2.59
C ARG A 188 13.54 -16.82 -2.83
N LEU A 189 13.15 -16.66 -4.09
CA LEU A 189 11.90 -16.03 -4.45
C LEU A 189 10.79 -17.09 -4.60
N PHE A 190 9.75 -16.99 -3.79
CA PHE A 190 8.59 -17.87 -3.87
C PHE A 190 7.38 -17.16 -4.47
N GLU A 191 6.61 -17.88 -5.28
CA GLU A 191 5.27 -17.53 -5.73
C GLU A 191 4.24 -18.44 -5.03
N LEU A 192 3.33 -17.81 -4.29
CA LEU A 192 2.32 -18.45 -3.45
C LEU A 192 0.94 -18.17 -4.05
N ASP A 193 0.39 -19.19 -4.70
CA ASP A 193 -0.93 -19.16 -5.32
C ASP A 193 -1.86 -20.13 -4.56
N GLY A 194 -2.87 -19.59 -3.88
CA GLY A 194 -3.80 -20.38 -3.07
C GLY A 194 -4.66 -21.37 -3.87
N LEU A 195 -4.76 -21.22 -5.20
CA LEU A 195 -5.48 -22.15 -6.06
C LEU A 195 -4.58 -23.26 -6.63
N LYS A 196 -3.26 -23.17 -6.43
CA LYS A 196 -2.30 -24.19 -6.85
C LYS A 196 -2.06 -25.22 -5.74
N PRO A 197 -1.71 -26.46 -6.11
CA PRO A 197 -1.46 -27.52 -5.12
C PRO A 197 -0.17 -27.29 -4.33
N PHE A 198 0.84 -26.65 -4.93
CA PHE A 198 2.18 -26.46 -4.37
C PHE A 198 2.67 -25.02 -4.55
N PRO A 199 3.52 -24.50 -3.65
CA PRO A 199 4.21 -23.25 -3.86
C PRO A 199 5.27 -23.41 -4.96
N MET A 200 5.58 -22.31 -5.65
CA MET A 200 6.58 -22.30 -6.74
C MET A 200 7.83 -21.56 -6.29
N ASP A 201 8.98 -22.19 -6.45
CA ASP A 201 10.29 -21.64 -6.12
C ASP A 201 10.99 -21.17 -7.41
N HIS A 202 11.12 -19.86 -7.57
CA HIS A 202 11.79 -19.23 -8.71
C HIS A 202 13.33 -19.19 -8.55
N GLY A 203 13.85 -19.76 -7.46
CA GLY A 203 15.26 -19.88 -7.15
C GLY A 203 15.85 -18.65 -6.45
N PRO A 204 17.16 -18.69 -6.16
CA PRO A 204 17.85 -17.60 -5.51
C PRO A 204 18.08 -16.41 -6.46
N TRP A 205 18.36 -15.25 -5.88
CA TRP A 205 18.91 -14.08 -6.57
C TRP A 205 20.44 -14.01 -6.38
N ALA A 206 21.13 -13.18 -7.16
CA ALA A 206 22.59 -13.08 -7.06
C ALA A 206 23.02 -12.36 -5.76
N GLU A 207 24.22 -12.66 -5.23
CA GLU A 207 24.69 -12.14 -3.93
C GLU A 207 24.73 -10.60 -3.82
N LYS A 208 24.87 -9.90 -4.95
CA LYS A 208 24.90 -8.42 -5.02
C LYS A 208 23.63 -7.82 -5.61
N GLU A 209 22.59 -8.62 -5.76
CA GLU A 209 21.32 -8.25 -6.36
C GLU A 209 20.25 -8.12 -5.28
N ALA A 210 19.31 -7.18 -5.44
CA ALA A 210 18.14 -7.16 -4.58
C ALA A 210 17.14 -8.22 -5.05
N TRP A 211 16.42 -8.86 -4.12
CA TRP A 211 15.40 -9.85 -4.48
C TRP A 211 14.29 -9.27 -5.39
N THR A 212 14.04 -7.96 -5.31
CA THR A 212 13.10 -7.23 -6.17
C THR A 212 13.52 -7.24 -7.64
N ASP A 213 14.83 -7.28 -7.94
CA ASP A 213 15.35 -7.37 -9.30
C ASP A 213 15.07 -8.75 -9.91
N LYS A 214 15.23 -9.82 -9.11
CA LYS A 214 14.83 -11.19 -9.46
C LYS A 214 13.33 -11.28 -9.72
N PHE A 215 12.52 -10.66 -8.86
CA PHE A 215 11.07 -10.57 -9.07
C PHE A 215 10.71 -9.86 -10.39
N ARG A 216 11.35 -8.72 -10.70
CA ARG A 216 11.12 -8.00 -11.96
C ARG A 216 11.41 -8.85 -13.20
N ARG A 217 12.47 -9.66 -13.17
CA ARG A 217 12.79 -10.61 -14.26
C ARG A 217 11.67 -11.64 -14.43
N VAL A 218 11.27 -12.31 -13.34
CA VAL A 218 10.17 -13.29 -13.35
C VAL A 218 8.87 -12.67 -13.88
N MET A 219 8.53 -11.45 -13.44
CA MET A 219 7.33 -10.76 -13.91
C MET A 219 7.42 -10.30 -15.35
N SER A 220 8.58 -9.81 -15.80
CA SER A 220 8.80 -9.41 -17.18
C SER A 220 8.66 -10.60 -18.14
N ASP A 221 9.19 -11.76 -17.76
CA ASP A 221 9.02 -13.00 -18.52
C ASP A 221 7.54 -13.40 -18.59
N ARG A 222 6.85 -13.41 -17.43
CA ARG A 222 5.41 -13.75 -17.36
C ARG A 222 4.53 -12.82 -18.18
N LEU A 223 4.76 -11.51 -18.07
CA LEU A 223 4.01 -10.50 -18.81
C LEU A 223 4.33 -10.60 -20.30
N GLY A 224 5.61 -10.70 -20.69
CA GLY A 224 6.04 -10.81 -22.09
C GLY A 224 5.53 -12.06 -22.83
N ILE A 225 5.27 -13.15 -22.12
CA ILE A 225 4.64 -14.36 -22.67
C ILE A 225 3.12 -14.20 -22.86
N THR A 226 2.47 -13.40 -22.00
CA THR A 226 1.01 -13.27 -21.93
C THR A 226 0.47 -12.15 -22.83
N THR A 227 1.24 -11.07 -23.03
CA THR A 227 0.85 -9.92 -23.86
C THR A 227 1.16 -10.12 -25.34
N GLY A 228 0.41 -11.01 -25.99
CA GLY A 228 0.04 -10.73 -27.37
C GLY A 228 -0.87 -9.49 -27.35
N GLU A 229 -0.37 -8.34 -27.83
CA GLU A 229 -1.07 -7.03 -27.86
C GLU A 229 -1.83 -6.65 -26.58
N GLN A 230 -1.11 -6.04 -25.62
CA GLN A 230 -1.63 -5.14 -24.56
C GLN A 230 -2.92 -5.56 -23.82
N ASP A 231 -2.95 -6.73 -23.16
CA ASP A 231 -3.96 -6.97 -22.12
C ASP A 231 -3.61 -6.12 -20.88
N ILE A 232 -4.39 -5.07 -20.62
CA ILE A 232 -4.22 -4.12 -19.51
C ILE A 232 -4.88 -4.60 -18.19
N ARG A 233 -5.47 -5.80 -18.17
CA ARG A 233 -6.28 -6.28 -17.05
C ARG A 233 -5.46 -7.03 -16.00
N PHE A 234 -4.43 -6.38 -15.48
CA PHE A 234 -3.67 -6.84 -14.34
C PHE A 234 -3.44 -5.70 -13.37
N ASN A 235 -3.20 -6.04 -12.11
CA ASN A 235 -2.81 -5.09 -11.08
C ASN A 235 -1.59 -5.64 -10.34
N LEU A 236 -0.66 -4.77 -9.98
CA LEU A 236 0.50 -5.15 -9.21
C LEU A 236 0.64 -4.21 -8.02
N MET A 237 0.73 -4.78 -6.83
CA MET A 237 0.92 -4.05 -5.58
C MET A 237 2.15 -4.56 -4.83
N ALA A 238 2.79 -3.68 -4.07
CA ALA A 238 3.83 -4.00 -3.11
C ALA A 238 3.32 -3.79 -1.69
N VAL A 239 3.65 -4.73 -0.81
CA VAL A 239 3.50 -4.58 0.64
C VAL A 239 4.80 -3.97 1.16
N VAL A 240 4.73 -2.78 1.75
CA VAL A 240 5.89 -1.97 2.15
C VAL A 240 5.72 -1.42 3.56
N PRO A 241 6.79 -0.97 4.24
CA PRO A 241 6.66 -0.24 5.50
C PRO A 241 5.82 1.04 5.34
N ASP A 242 5.12 1.45 6.39
CA ASP A 242 4.40 2.73 6.41
C ASP A 242 5.38 3.88 6.21
N ARG A 243 5.24 4.59 5.09
CA ARG A 243 6.15 5.67 4.67
C ARG A 243 6.14 6.82 5.67
N ARG A 244 5.01 7.08 6.33
CA ARG A 244 4.87 8.18 7.29
C ARG A 244 5.79 7.99 8.49
N ILE A 245 6.03 6.74 8.90
CA ILE A 245 6.93 6.44 10.02
C ILE A 245 8.38 6.81 9.65
N ALA A 246 8.84 6.38 8.48
CA ALA A 246 10.18 6.69 7.99
C ALA A 246 10.39 8.19 7.77
N ILE A 247 9.41 8.87 7.16
CA ILE A 247 9.44 10.32 6.92
C ILE A 247 9.46 11.09 8.25
N THR A 248 8.59 10.71 9.21
CA THR A 248 8.55 11.33 10.54
C THR A 248 9.87 11.15 11.29
N HIS A 249 10.49 9.97 11.19
CA HIS A 249 11.81 9.72 11.77
C HIS A 249 12.90 10.58 11.10
N LYS A 250 12.93 10.66 9.75
CA LYS A 250 13.85 11.54 9.00
C LYS A 250 13.70 13.00 9.44
N LEU A 251 12.45 13.46 9.56
CA LEU A 251 12.12 14.82 9.96
C LEU A 251 12.59 15.12 11.39
N LYS A 252 12.41 14.19 12.33
CA LYS A 252 12.94 14.30 13.70
C LYS A 252 14.47 14.46 13.69
N MET A 253 15.17 13.61 12.93
CA MET A 253 16.63 13.67 12.80
C MET A 253 17.11 15.00 12.20
N LEU A 254 16.45 15.48 11.14
CA LEU A 254 16.77 16.76 10.51
C LEU A 254 16.58 17.94 11.49
N ARG A 255 15.48 17.97 12.25
CA ARG A 255 15.24 19.01 13.26
C ARG A 255 16.25 18.97 14.41
N THR A 256 16.66 17.77 14.84
CA THR A 256 17.74 17.61 15.82
C THR A 256 19.06 18.16 15.27
N ASN A 257 19.41 17.82 14.02
CA ASN A 257 20.61 18.33 13.37
C ASN A 257 20.58 19.86 13.20
N GLN A 258 19.43 20.42 12.81
CA GLN A 258 19.22 21.87 12.73
C GLN A 258 19.50 22.53 14.08
N THR A 259 18.95 21.98 15.16
CA THR A 259 19.14 22.50 16.53
C THR A 259 20.63 22.50 16.93
N ILE A 260 21.35 21.42 16.62
CA ILE A 260 22.79 21.30 16.92
C ILE A 260 23.60 22.33 16.13
N VAL A 261 23.33 22.48 14.83
CA VAL A 261 24.05 23.41 13.95
C VAL A 261 23.77 24.86 14.34
N SER A 262 22.50 25.22 14.61
CA SER A 262 22.14 26.55 15.10
C SER A 262 22.83 26.88 16.42
N ALA A 263 22.86 25.95 17.37
CA ALA A 263 23.55 26.15 18.66
C ALA A 263 25.07 26.33 18.50
N ALA A 264 25.70 25.55 17.59
CA ALA A 264 27.12 25.68 17.30
C ALA A 264 27.45 27.04 16.65
N LEU A 265 26.63 27.48 15.70
CA LEU A 265 26.75 28.79 15.04
C LEU A 265 26.58 29.94 16.04
N GLU A 266 25.56 29.89 16.90
CA GLU A 266 25.39 30.89 17.96
C GLU A 266 26.60 30.95 18.91
N LYS A 267 27.16 29.80 19.27
CA LYS A 267 28.33 29.73 20.15
C LYS A 267 29.56 30.39 19.50
N LEU A 268 29.80 30.15 18.22
CA LEU A 268 30.90 30.75 17.47
C LEU A 268 30.74 32.27 17.33
N LEU A 269 29.53 32.74 17.03
CA LEU A 269 29.22 34.17 16.96
C LEU A 269 29.38 34.87 18.33
N LYS A 270 29.03 34.18 19.42
CA LYS A 270 29.22 34.70 20.80
C LYS A 270 30.71 34.75 21.18
N SER A 271 31.54 33.80 20.74
CA SER A 271 33.00 33.85 20.97
C SER A 271 33.67 34.97 20.18
N GLU A 272 33.32 35.18 18.91
CA GLU A 272 33.88 36.27 18.10
C GLU A 272 33.54 37.65 18.69
N LYS A 273 32.31 37.83 19.20
CA LYS A 273 31.89 39.08 19.88
C LYS A 273 32.65 39.32 21.20
N LYS A 274 33.01 38.26 21.94
CA LYS A 274 33.81 38.35 23.17
C LYS A 274 35.27 38.72 22.90
N GLU A 275 35.87 38.15 21.85
CA GLU A 275 37.23 38.52 21.44
C GLU A 275 37.30 39.98 20.95
N ALA A 276 36.34 40.42 20.13
CA ALA A 276 36.27 41.79 19.63
C ALA A 276 36.11 42.85 20.74
N THR A 277 35.33 42.55 21.78
CA THR A 277 35.13 43.45 22.94
C THR A 277 36.35 43.50 23.86
N SER A 278 37.08 42.39 23.99
CA SER A 278 38.35 42.37 24.75
C SER A 278 39.49 43.14 24.05
N ALA A 279 39.56 43.09 22.72
CA ALA A 279 40.56 43.81 21.93
C ALA A 279 40.35 45.33 21.92
N ALA A 280 39.10 45.79 21.97
CA ALA A 280 38.77 47.23 22.03
C ALA A 280 39.17 47.90 23.36
N THR A 281 39.39 47.11 24.42
CA THR A 281 39.72 47.65 25.76
C THR A 281 41.24 47.74 26.02
N ALA A 282 42.08 47.21 25.11
CA ALA A 282 43.54 47.17 25.26
C ALA A 282 44.31 48.18 24.38
N GLY A 283 43.64 49.02 23.57
CA GLY A 283 44.27 49.93 22.61
C GLY A 283 44.24 51.41 23.02
N GLY A 284 45.06 51.81 24.00
CA GLY A 284 45.23 53.20 24.42
C GLY A 284 46.63 53.77 24.15
N SER A 285 46.69 54.77 23.25
CA SER A 285 47.74 55.81 23.11
C SER A 285 49.08 55.48 22.40
N ARG A 286 49.21 55.98 21.15
CA ARG A 286 50.33 56.86 20.75
C ARG A 286 50.06 57.55 19.41
N THR A 287 50.11 58.87 19.42
CA THR A 287 50.24 59.75 18.25
C THR A 287 51.68 59.74 17.73
N LEU A 288 51.87 59.83 16.40
CA LEU A 288 52.80 60.74 15.70
C LEU A 288 52.69 60.57 14.16
N ASN A 289 52.83 61.69 13.46
CA ASN A 289 52.68 61.93 12.01
C ASN A 289 53.70 61.20 11.12
N ALA A 290 53.31 60.83 9.89
CA ALA A 290 53.92 61.31 8.62
C ALA A 290 53.34 60.59 7.38
N SER A 291 53.18 61.38 6.31
CA SER A 291 52.55 61.06 5.01
C SER A 291 53.41 60.20 4.07
N VAL A 292 52.75 59.46 3.16
CA VAL A 292 52.96 59.41 1.66
C VAL A 292 52.81 58.00 1.03
N LYS A 293 51.86 57.91 0.07
CA LYS A 293 51.69 57.06 -1.16
C LYS A 293 51.22 55.57 -1.09
N LYS A 294 49.90 55.41 -1.28
CA LYS A 294 49.14 54.79 -2.41
C LYS A 294 49.70 53.55 -3.17
N GLU A 295 48.98 52.43 -3.07
CA GLU A 295 48.46 51.50 -4.13
C GLU A 295 47.68 50.36 -3.40
N ALA A 296 46.33 50.36 -3.42
CA ALA A 296 45.42 49.69 -4.36
C ALA A 296 45.44 48.13 -4.28
N ASP A 297 44.54 47.54 -3.47
CA ASP A 297 43.71 46.42 -3.91
C ASP A 297 42.42 46.35 -3.07
N GLU A 298 41.31 46.10 -3.75
CA GLU A 298 39.94 46.35 -3.32
C GLU A 298 39.28 45.03 -2.88
N THR A 299 39.11 44.82 -1.57
CA THR A 299 38.19 43.80 -1.05
C THR A 299 37.29 44.42 0.01
N THR A 300 36.04 44.63 -0.40
CA THR A 300 34.95 45.18 0.40
C THR A 300 34.53 44.22 1.52
N PRO A 301 34.26 44.69 2.75
CA PRO A 301 33.66 43.87 3.78
C PRO A 301 32.16 43.70 3.47
N VAL A 302 31.76 42.47 3.16
CA VAL A 302 30.36 42.09 2.92
C VAL A 302 29.55 42.32 4.20
N LYS A 303 28.63 43.30 4.17
CA LYS A 303 27.62 43.55 5.21
C LYS A 303 26.68 42.36 5.32
N LEU A 304 26.78 41.60 6.40
CA LEU A 304 25.96 40.44 6.75
C LEU A 304 24.91 40.78 7.84
N SER A 305 24.56 42.05 8.04
CA SER A 305 23.72 42.49 9.17
C SER A 305 22.22 42.47 8.91
N ASP A 306 21.78 42.54 7.64
CA ASP A 306 20.40 42.88 7.33
C ASP A 306 19.56 41.62 7.03
N GLU A 307 20.10 40.64 6.28
CA GLU A 307 19.44 39.33 6.04
C GLU A 307 19.31 38.48 7.32
N TYR A 308 20.18 38.70 8.30
CA TYR A 308 20.22 37.94 9.56
C TYR A 308 19.13 38.37 10.56
N SER A 309 18.74 39.64 10.50
CA SER A 309 17.72 40.19 11.41
C SER A 309 16.31 39.77 10.98
N GLU A 310 16.11 39.58 9.67
CA GLU A 310 14.83 39.14 9.08
C GLU A 310 14.53 37.66 9.38
N LEU A 311 15.56 36.80 9.41
CA LEU A 311 15.42 35.37 9.77
C LEU A 311 15.14 35.13 11.27
N LEU A 312 15.57 36.04 12.14
CA LEU A 312 15.24 36.01 13.57
C LEU A 312 13.85 36.62 13.86
N ALA A 313 13.43 37.62 13.08
CA ALA A 313 12.15 38.31 13.25
C ALA A 313 10.92 37.43 12.94
N ILE A 314 11.04 36.43 12.05
CA ILE A 314 9.94 35.51 11.71
C ILE A 314 9.52 34.62 12.91
N LYS A 315 10.32 34.57 13.98
CA LYS A 315 10.06 33.73 15.16
C LYS A 315 9.36 34.46 16.33
N GLU A 316 9.18 35.79 16.25
CA GLU A 316 8.74 36.60 17.41
C GLU A 316 7.35 37.25 17.33
N GLU A 317 6.56 37.07 16.27
CA GLU A 317 5.16 37.52 16.30
C GLU A 317 4.21 36.46 16.90
N LYS A 318 4.02 36.56 18.23
CA LYS A 318 2.82 36.04 18.91
C LYS A 318 1.96 37.23 19.36
N GLN A 319 0.70 37.21 18.90
CA GLN A 319 -0.38 38.19 19.09
C GLN A 319 -0.60 38.71 20.52
N PRO A 320 -1.24 39.90 20.66
CA PRO A 320 -2.16 40.21 21.75
C PRO A 320 -3.65 40.25 21.32
N ASP A 321 -4.46 39.49 22.05
CA ASP A 321 -5.90 39.54 22.42
C ASP A 321 -7.02 40.23 21.57
N GLN A 322 -7.87 39.36 20.95
CA GLN A 322 -9.37 39.20 20.94
C GLN A 322 -10.36 40.42 20.96
N PRO A 323 -11.58 40.35 20.32
CA PRO A 323 -12.53 39.22 20.46
C PRO A 323 -13.44 38.77 19.28
N SER A 324 -13.94 37.52 19.44
CA SER A 324 -15.26 36.95 19.05
C SER A 324 -15.43 36.20 17.69
N SER A 325 -15.52 34.86 17.75
CA SER A 325 -16.70 34.02 17.40
C SER A 325 -16.37 32.61 16.85
N SER A 326 -17.06 31.61 17.43
CA SER A 326 -17.27 30.21 17.01
C SER A 326 -16.11 29.18 17.12
N SER A 327 -16.34 28.16 17.97
CA SER A 327 -15.36 27.15 18.40
C SER A 327 -15.75 25.72 18.00
N SER A 328 -14.85 25.00 17.31
CA SER A 328 -14.79 23.52 17.27
C SER A 328 -13.44 23.04 16.69
N SER A 329 -12.33 23.20 17.43
CA SER A 329 -11.02 22.64 17.02
C SER A 329 -10.00 22.39 18.15
N VAL A 330 -10.36 22.54 19.43
CA VAL A 330 -9.38 22.55 20.56
C VAL A 330 -9.18 21.18 21.24
N ALA A 331 -9.67 20.07 20.68
CA ALA A 331 -9.62 18.78 21.38
C ALA A 331 -8.31 17.98 21.18
N VAL A 332 -7.53 18.21 20.13
CA VAL A 332 -6.45 17.27 19.72
C VAL A 332 -5.13 17.52 20.46
N SER A 333 -4.87 18.74 20.92
CA SER A 333 -3.56 19.07 21.52
C SER A 333 -3.36 18.59 22.96
N LYS A 334 -4.42 18.19 23.68
CA LYS A 334 -4.34 17.79 25.09
C LYS A 334 -4.02 16.31 25.34
N GLU A 335 -4.20 15.43 24.35
CA GLU A 335 -3.92 14.00 24.53
C GLU A 335 -2.43 13.65 24.43
N LEU A 336 -1.65 14.42 23.66
CA LEU A 336 -0.23 14.15 23.42
C LEU A 336 0.68 14.48 24.63
N GLU A 337 0.24 15.39 25.51
CA GLU A 337 1.01 15.79 26.70
C GLU A 337 0.79 14.85 27.90
N SER A 338 -0.31 14.09 27.95
CA SER A 338 -0.61 13.21 29.10
C SER A 338 0.24 11.94 29.16
N PHE A 339 0.81 11.50 28.03
CA PHE A 339 1.64 10.29 27.96
C PHE A 339 3.07 10.47 28.48
N VAL A 340 3.50 11.71 28.74
CA VAL A 340 4.88 12.02 29.14
C VAL A 340 5.07 12.01 30.66
N SER A 341 4.00 11.93 31.46
CA SER A 341 4.07 12.12 32.92
C SER A 341 4.06 10.84 33.77
N MET A 342 4.22 9.66 33.18
CA MET A 342 4.39 8.41 33.92
C MET A 342 5.61 7.65 33.42
N ASN A 343 6.79 8.05 33.90
CA ASN A 343 7.93 7.17 34.18
C ASN A 343 9.13 8.01 34.67
N SER A 344 9.07 8.45 35.92
CA SER A 344 10.26 8.81 36.68
C SER A 344 10.03 8.61 38.18
N SER A 345 10.39 7.42 38.67
CA SER A 345 10.75 7.24 40.07
C SER A 345 11.83 6.18 40.16
N SER A 346 13.05 6.63 40.44
CA SER A 346 14.20 5.82 40.80
C SER A 346 14.08 5.36 42.24
N ASP A 347 14.46 4.12 42.56
CA ASP A 347 14.92 3.78 43.90
C ASP A 347 16.05 2.70 43.90
N SER A 348 17.17 3.15 44.48
CA SER A 348 18.32 2.57 45.17
C SER A 348 18.55 1.03 45.32
N VAL A 349 19.75 0.60 44.88
CA VAL A 349 20.82 -0.26 45.49
C VAL A 349 20.48 -1.51 46.33
N GLU A 350 21.02 -2.70 45.96
CA GLU A 350 21.97 -3.52 46.77
C GLU A 350 22.50 -4.79 46.02
N ILE A 351 23.71 -5.20 46.42
CA ILE A 351 24.65 -6.19 45.85
C ILE A 351 24.39 -7.60 46.45
N ILE A 352 24.73 -8.70 45.74
CA ILE A 352 25.45 -9.91 46.21
C ILE A 352 25.54 -10.98 45.08
N GLY A 353 26.74 -11.57 44.88
CA GLY A 353 26.88 -12.99 44.51
C GLY A 353 27.72 -13.36 43.27
N GLU A 354 29.03 -13.43 43.43
CA GLU A 354 29.98 -14.21 42.60
C GLU A 354 29.81 -15.74 42.86
N PRO A 355 30.32 -16.68 42.02
CA PRO A 355 31.78 -16.94 41.98
C PRO A 355 32.43 -17.49 40.67
N ASP A 356 33.74 -17.24 40.61
CA ASP A 356 34.91 -18.02 40.13
C ASP A 356 35.01 -18.59 38.69
N ILE A 357 36.05 -18.12 37.96
CA ILE A 357 37.25 -18.89 37.54
C ILE A 357 38.41 -17.90 37.20
N LYS A 358 39.63 -18.27 37.62
CA LYS A 358 40.94 -17.56 37.67
C LYS A 358 41.90 -18.03 36.53
N PRO A 359 43.14 -17.49 36.32
CA PRO A 359 43.47 -16.37 35.41
C PRO A 359 44.71 -16.61 34.46
N GLU A 360 45.17 -15.53 33.79
CA GLU A 360 46.49 -15.24 33.13
C GLU A 360 46.60 -15.38 31.57
N PRO A 361 47.44 -14.58 30.86
CA PRO A 361 47.76 -13.14 31.01
C PRO A 361 47.71 -12.31 29.69
N ASP A 362 47.86 -11.00 29.88
CA ASP A 362 47.88 -9.85 28.94
C ASP A 362 48.42 -10.04 27.51
N HIS A 363 47.68 -9.51 26.53
CA HIS A 363 48.06 -8.32 25.75
C HIS A 363 46.97 -7.93 24.73
N SER A 364 46.83 -6.61 24.51
CA SER A 364 46.12 -5.91 23.42
C SER A 364 44.65 -5.51 23.63
N SER A 365 44.50 -4.22 23.95
CA SER A 365 43.29 -3.42 23.90
C SER A 365 42.60 -3.47 22.52
N PRO A 366 41.27 -3.31 22.45
CA PRO A 366 40.52 -3.27 21.18
C PRO A 366 40.89 -2.01 20.37
N PRO A 367 40.86 -2.08 19.02
CA PRO A 367 41.34 -1.02 18.16
C PRO A 367 40.42 0.20 18.25
N SER A 368 41.04 1.35 18.46
CA SER A 368 40.42 2.67 18.31
C SER A 368 39.83 2.85 16.90
N PRO A 369 38.76 3.66 16.74
CA PRO A 369 38.22 3.97 15.42
C PRO A 369 39.30 4.63 14.54
N PRO A 370 39.28 4.41 13.21
CA PRO A 370 40.32 4.90 12.33
C PRO A 370 40.37 6.44 12.37
N SER A 371 41.46 6.95 12.94
CA SER A 371 41.83 8.35 12.99
C SER A 371 42.31 8.83 11.62
N SER A 372 41.39 8.91 10.65
CA SER A 372 41.71 9.44 9.31
C SER A 372 40.51 10.13 8.64
N PHE A 373 39.72 10.89 9.39
CA PHE A 373 38.77 11.88 8.86
C PHE A 373 38.59 13.07 9.81
N ILE A 374 39.67 13.68 10.29
CA ILE A 374 39.62 15.01 10.89
C ILE A 374 40.76 15.82 10.26
N GLY A 375 40.54 16.23 9.00
CA GLY A 375 41.14 17.46 8.53
C GLY A 375 40.53 18.59 9.36
N ALA A 376 41.32 19.18 10.25
CA ALA A 376 40.94 20.31 11.07
C ALA A 376 40.69 21.54 10.18
N GLY A 377 39.52 21.61 9.57
CA GLY A 377 38.90 22.87 9.17
C GLY A 377 37.96 23.27 10.29
N THR A 378 38.30 24.32 11.04
CA THR A 378 37.29 25.02 11.84
C THR A 378 36.19 25.44 10.88
N PHE A 379 34.98 24.90 11.02
CA PHE A 379 33.85 25.32 10.19
C PHE A 379 33.73 26.83 10.26
N SER A 380 33.78 27.52 9.11
CA SER A 380 33.55 28.95 9.11
C SER A 380 32.08 29.23 9.44
N PRO A 381 31.75 30.40 10.03
CA PRO A 381 30.36 30.79 10.23
C PRO A 381 29.52 30.74 8.93
N LYS A 382 30.15 31.00 7.77
CA LYS A 382 29.51 30.91 6.44
C LYS A 382 29.16 29.47 6.07
N ASP A 383 30.02 28.50 6.40
CA ASP A 383 29.76 27.09 6.11
C ASP A 383 28.60 26.56 6.96
N LEU A 384 28.55 26.94 8.24
CA LEU A 384 27.44 26.58 9.14
C LEU A 384 26.12 27.22 8.71
N LEU A 385 26.16 28.45 8.20
CA LEU A 385 24.99 29.12 7.61
C LEU A 385 24.48 28.39 6.38
N SER A 386 25.38 28.01 5.47
CA SER A 386 25.00 27.24 4.29
C SER A 386 24.42 25.88 4.68
N LEU A 387 25.00 25.21 5.68
CA LEU A 387 24.48 23.96 6.21
C LEU A 387 23.09 24.12 6.82
N LEU A 388 22.86 25.20 7.58
CA LEU A 388 21.55 25.50 8.17
C LEU A 388 20.48 25.72 7.10
N LYS A 389 20.80 26.49 6.06
CA LYS A 389 19.90 26.72 4.92
C LYS A 389 19.56 25.42 4.18
N ASN A 390 20.54 24.54 3.99
CA ASN A 390 20.30 23.22 3.39
C ASN A 390 19.40 22.34 4.27
N LEU A 391 19.62 22.35 5.60
CA LEU A 391 18.77 21.63 6.54
C LEU A 391 17.33 22.16 6.55
N GLU A 392 17.13 23.48 6.50
CA GLU A 392 15.80 24.09 6.39
C GLU A 392 15.08 23.69 5.11
N SER A 393 15.78 23.69 3.98
CA SER A 393 15.22 23.22 2.71
C SER A 393 14.83 21.74 2.78
N GLU A 394 15.69 20.87 3.33
CA GLU A 394 15.39 19.44 3.48
C GLU A 394 14.23 19.18 4.46
N ILE A 395 14.12 19.97 5.53
CA ILE A 395 13.00 19.90 6.48
C ILE A 395 11.71 20.24 5.75
N ALA A 396 11.66 21.36 4.99
CA ALA A 396 10.47 21.78 4.26
C ALA A 396 10.03 20.72 3.23
N ILE A 397 10.97 20.14 2.48
CA ILE A 397 10.69 19.04 1.53
C ILE A 397 10.14 17.81 2.27
N THR A 398 10.77 17.44 3.38
CA THR A 398 10.36 16.25 4.16
C THR A 398 8.99 16.47 4.83
N GLU A 399 8.68 17.68 5.26
CA GLU A 399 7.36 18.08 5.77
C GLU A 399 6.28 17.99 4.70
N GLN A 400 6.58 18.45 3.47
CA GLN A 400 5.65 18.30 2.35
C GLN A 400 5.38 16.82 2.04
N HIS A 401 6.42 15.98 1.98
CA HIS A 401 6.24 14.53 1.77
C HIS A 401 5.38 13.88 2.87
N LEU A 402 5.51 14.32 4.12
CA LEU A 402 4.67 13.83 5.21
C LEU A 402 3.21 14.27 5.04
N CYS A 403 2.99 15.52 4.61
CA CYS A 403 1.66 16.04 4.30
C CYS A 403 1.00 15.21 3.19
N ASP A 404 1.71 14.96 2.09
CA ASP A 404 1.20 14.21 0.94
C ASP A 404 0.79 12.77 1.32
N GLU A 405 1.60 12.07 2.13
CA GLU A 405 1.27 10.72 2.60
C GLU A 405 0.11 10.71 3.62
N ASN A 406 -0.05 11.76 4.42
CA ASN A 406 -1.21 11.89 5.31
C ASN A 406 -2.50 12.17 4.52
N GLU A 407 -2.47 13.09 3.55
CA GLU A 407 -3.62 13.36 2.68
C GLU A 407 -4.02 12.12 1.88
N LYS A 408 -3.02 11.38 1.36
CA LYS A 408 -3.26 10.10 0.70
C LYS A 408 -3.97 9.11 1.63
N ARG A 409 -3.56 9.03 2.91
CA ARG A 409 -4.22 8.18 3.89
C ARG A 409 -5.66 8.61 4.17
N ASP A 410 -5.92 9.91 4.23
CA ASP A 410 -7.27 10.43 4.43
C ASP A 410 -8.16 10.19 3.20
N ARG A 411 -7.61 10.29 1.99
CA ARG A 411 -8.30 9.88 0.76
C ARG A 411 -8.70 8.41 0.79
N PHE A 412 -7.81 7.51 1.23
CA PHE A 412 -8.15 6.08 1.35
C PHE A 412 -9.35 5.85 2.27
N LYS A 413 -9.42 6.55 3.41
CA LYS A 413 -10.57 6.45 4.33
C LYS A 413 -11.86 6.98 3.69
N LEU A 414 -11.79 8.12 2.99
CA LEU A 414 -12.95 8.70 2.31
C LEU A 414 -13.45 7.80 1.18
N ASP A 415 -12.54 7.24 0.40
CA ASP A 415 -12.88 6.33 -0.70
C ASP A 415 -13.48 5.02 -0.18
N ASP A 416 -12.96 4.47 0.92
CA ASP A 416 -13.54 3.30 1.56
C ASP A 416 -14.95 3.56 2.12
N CYS A 417 -15.15 4.70 2.79
CA CYS A 417 -16.47 5.14 3.23
C CYS A 417 -17.47 5.26 2.07
N ARG A 418 -17.05 5.80 0.93
CA ARG A 418 -17.90 5.90 -0.27
C ARG A 418 -18.19 4.53 -0.87
N ARG A 419 -17.16 3.69 -1.01
CA ARG A 419 -17.24 2.35 -1.61
C ARG A 419 -18.20 1.43 -0.85
N THR A 420 -18.17 1.49 0.48
CA THR A 420 -18.98 0.62 1.35
C THR A 420 -20.39 1.17 1.60
N HIS A 421 -20.68 2.42 1.25
CA HIS A 421 -21.97 3.06 1.48
C HIS A 421 -23.07 2.55 0.54
N ASN A 422 -24.26 2.30 1.10
CA ASN A 422 -25.44 1.96 0.31
C ASN A 422 -26.19 3.22 -0.15
N TYR A 423 -26.00 3.60 -1.40
CA TYR A 423 -26.63 4.78 -2.01
C TYR A 423 -28.11 4.59 -2.40
N ASP A 424 -28.71 3.40 -2.24
CA ASP A 424 -30.08 3.13 -2.70
C ASP A 424 -31.11 4.13 -2.10
N GLU A 425 -31.03 4.41 -0.79
CA GLU A 425 -31.93 5.35 -0.10
C GLU A 425 -31.72 6.81 -0.55
N PHE A 426 -30.45 7.21 -0.69
CA PHE A 426 -30.08 8.53 -1.19
C PHE A 426 -30.61 8.74 -2.62
N ILE A 427 -30.40 7.77 -3.52
CA ILE A 427 -30.87 7.83 -4.90
C ILE A 427 -32.40 7.89 -4.96
N CYS A 428 -33.10 7.04 -4.21
CA CYS A 428 -34.56 7.04 -4.17
C CYS A 428 -35.13 8.39 -3.70
N THR A 429 -34.56 8.95 -2.63
CA THR A 429 -34.96 10.25 -2.09
C THR A 429 -34.66 11.37 -3.08
N PHE A 430 -33.47 11.38 -3.67
CA PHE A 430 -33.06 12.38 -4.65
C PHE A 430 -33.98 12.39 -5.88
N LEU A 431 -34.27 11.22 -6.45
CA LEU A 431 -35.21 11.09 -7.57
C LEU A 431 -36.63 11.53 -7.18
N SER A 432 -37.08 11.21 -5.97
CA SER A 432 -38.39 11.64 -5.46
C SER A 432 -38.48 13.16 -5.32
N MET A 433 -37.41 13.81 -4.85
CA MET A 433 -37.33 15.27 -4.75
C MET A 433 -37.33 15.94 -6.13
N LEU A 434 -36.56 15.42 -7.10
CA LEU A 434 -36.55 15.95 -8.47
C LEU A 434 -37.93 15.79 -9.14
N ALA A 435 -38.63 14.69 -8.88
CA ALA A 435 -39.98 14.47 -9.38
C ALA A 435 -40.96 15.49 -8.77
N HIS A 436 -40.88 15.72 -7.46
CA HIS A 436 -41.72 16.70 -6.75
C HIS A 436 -41.48 18.14 -7.24
N GLN A 437 -40.24 18.49 -7.59
CA GLN A 437 -39.88 19.79 -8.16
C GLN A 437 -40.28 19.93 -9.65
N GLY A 438 -40.75 18.86 -10.29
CA GLY A 438 -41.16 18.86 -11.70
C GLY A 438 -40.01 18.87 -12.71
N VAL A 439 -38.75 18.84 -12.26
CA VAL A 439 -37.55 18.92 -13.12
C VAL A 439 -37.08 17.56 -13.62
N LEU A 440 -37.49 16.46 -12.99
CA LEU A 440 -37.01 15.11 -13.31
C LEU A 440 -37.27 14.72 -14.78
N ALA A 441 -38.47 14.98 -15.30
CA ALA A 441 -38.84 14.59 -16.66
C ALA A 441 -38.02 15.32 -17.73
N GLU A 442 -37.66 16.58 -17.47
CA GLU A 442 -36.81 17.38 -18.36
C GLU A 442 -35.38 16.82 -18.38
N LEU A 443 -34.79 16.58 -17.21
CA LEU A 443 -33.44 16.03 -17.08
C LEU A 443 -33.32 14.66 -17.76
N VAL A 444 -34.29 13.76 -17.53
CA VAL A 444 -34.32 12.45 -18.19
C VAL A 444 -34.44 12.58 -19.71
N SER A 445 -35.23 13.55 -20.18
CA SER A 445 -35.36 13.80 -21.62
C SER A 445 -34.06 14.33 -22.24
N GLN A 446 -33.34 15.21 -21.54
CA GLN A 446 -32.04 15.71 -21.98
C GLN A 446 -31.00 14.60 -22.10
N ASP A 447 -30.93 13.68 -21.12
CA ASP A 447 -29.99 12.54 -21.15
C ASP A 447 -30.33 11.52 -22.25
N LEU A 448 -31.63 11.27 -22.49
CA LEU A 448 -32.08 10.43 -23.61
C LEU A 448 -31.78 11.04 -24.99
N ILE A 449 -31.69 12.37 -25.08
CA ILE A 449 -31.29 13.08 -26.30
C ILE A 449 -29.76 13.08 -26.46
N ALA A 450 -29.01 13.28 -25.37
CA ALA A 450 -27.55 13.26 -25.37
C ALA A 450 -27.00 11.89 -25.82
N THR A 451 -27.62 10.81 -25.36
CA THR A 451 -27.28 9.43 -25.77
C THR A 451 -27.68 9.08 -27.22
N ARG A 452 -28.52 9.89 -27.87
CA ARG A 452 -28.94 9.73 -29.27
C ARG A 452 -28.11 10.54 -30.28
N LYS A 453 -27.21 11.41 -29.84
CA LYS A 453 -26.27 12.07 -30.77
C LYS A 453 -25.20 11.07 -31.20
N PRO A 454 -25.05 10.76 -32.51
CA PRO A 454 -23.96 9.92 -32.96
C PRO A 454 -22.65 10.65 -32.73
N SER A 455 -21.69 9.96 -32.10
CA SER A 455 -20.28 10.35 -32.06
C SER A 455 -19.81 10.66 -33.48
N MET A 456 -19.65 11.95 -33.79
CA MET A 456 -19.05 12.42 -35.03
C MET A 456 -17.54 12.47 -34.85
N GLY A 457 -16.87 11.40 -35.26
CA GLY A 457 -15.42 11.25 -35.32
C GLY A 457 -15.10 9.85 -35.85
N GLY A 458 -14.96 9.73 -37.16
CA GLY A 458 -15.07 8.45 -37.88
C GLY A 458 -13.86 7.52 -37.82
N ILE A 459 -14.08 6.29 -38.28
CA ILE A 459 -13.29 5.59 -39.30
C ILE A 459 -14.25 4.62 -40.00
N GLN A 460 -14.21 4.66 -41.33
CA GLN A 460 -14.96 3.81 -42.23
C GLN A 460 -14.45 2.37 -42.13
N ASN A 461 -15.33 1.36 -42.03
CA ASN A 461 -15.27 0.20 -42.94
C ASN A 461 -16.47 -0.77 -42.84
N SER A 462 -16.99 -1.06 -44.04
CA SER A 462 -17.64 -2.29 -44.52
C SER A 462 -18.88 -2.86 -43.82
N ALA A 463 -20.04 -2.54 -44.41
CA ALA A 463 -21.06 -3.44 -44.95
C ALA A 463 -21.39 -4.76 -44.20
N SER A 464 -22.57 -4.78 -43.57
CA SER A 464 -23.43 -5.97 -43.56
C SER A 464 -24.91 -5.56 -43.56
N ARG A 465 -25.56 -5.88 -44.68
CA ARG A 465 -26.94 -5.54 -45.04
C ARG A 465 -27.89 -6.55 -44.39
N ALA A 466 -28.62 -6.14 -43.35
CA ALA A 466 -29.70 -6.94 -42.77
C ALA A 466 -31.05 -6.52 -43.39
N ILE A 467 -31.70 -7.50 -44.01
CA ILE A 467 -33.01 -7.40 -44.67
C ILE A 467 -34.11 -7.43 -43.60
N SER A 468 -34.87 -6.32 -43.46
CA SER A 468 -36.12 -6.29 -42.70
C SER A 468 -37.26 -6.86 -43.55
N ARG A 469 -37.79 -8.04 -43.20
CA ARG A 469 -39.07 -8.54 -43.72
C ARG A 469 -40.18 -8.20 -42.72
N SER A 470 -40.97 -7.19 -43.08
CA SER A 470 -42.28 -6.90 -42.51
C SER A 470 -43.32 -7.85 -43.11
N TYR A 471 -43.95 -8.68 -42.30
CA TYR A 471 -45.10 -9.49 -42.71
C TYR A 471 -46.41 -8.77 -42.36
N LYS A 472 -47.11 -8.33 -43.41
CA LYS A 472 -48.50 -7.88 -43.34
C LYS A 472 -49.44 -9.08 -43.16
N LYS A 473 -50.42 -8.88 -42.30
CA LYS A 473 -51.54 -9.77 -41.97
C LYS A 473 -52.59 -9.69 -43.09
N ALA A 474 -53.02 -10.82 -43.64
CA ALA A 474 -54.22 -10.94 -44.46
C ALA A 474 -54.98 -12.21 -44.07
N ALA A 475 -56.27 -12.05 -43.82
CA ALA A 475 -57.20 -13.07 -43.38
C ALA A 475 -57.87 -13.74 -44.58
N THR A 476 -58.08 -15.06 -44.52
CA THR A 476 -59.21 -15.74 -45.17
C THR A 476 -59.58 -17.02 -44.42
N ASN A 477 -60.90 -17.23 -44.31
CA ASN A 477 -61.61 -18.32 -43.64
C ASN A 477 -61.50 -19.67 -44.39
N GLY A 478 -61.73 -20.77 -43.67
CA GLY A 478 -62.31 -21.98 -44.29
C GLY A 478 -61.96 -23.35 -43.69
N THR A 479 -62.78 -23.80 -42.73
CA THR A 479 -63.35 -25.16 -42.58
C THR A 479 -62.47 -26.44 -42.59
N SER A 480 -62.50 -27.14 -41.45
CA SER A 480 -62.14 -28.57 -41.20
C SER A 480 -63.12 -29.55 -41.90
N PRO A 481 -62.84 -30.89 -42.01
CA PRO A 481 -62.85 -31.81 -40.86
C PRO A 481 -61.94 -33.09 -40.89
N LYS A 482 -61.74 -33.65 -39.67
CA LYS A 482 -61.52 -35.06 -39.17
C LYS A 482 -61.58 -36.21 -40.20
N ALA A 483 -60.97 -37.41 -40.09
CA ALA A 483 -60.04 -38.15 -39.20
C ALA A 483 -59.72 -39.54 -39.91
N PRO A 484 -59.40 -40.68 -39.24
CA PRO A 484 -58.09 -41.38 -39.28
C PRO A 484 -58.08 -42.80 -39.90
N GLY A 485 -56.89 -43.41 -40.11
CA GLY A 485 -56.80 -44.79 -40.62
C GLY A 485 -55.42 -45.48 -40.59
N SER A 486 -55.14 -46.15 -39.47
CA SER A 486 -54.55 -47.50 -39.29
C SER A 486 -53.37 -48.06 -40.14
N LYS A 487 -52.41 -48.63 -39.39
CA LYS A 487 -51.66 -49.91 -39.59
C LYS A 487 -50.69 -50.04 -40.80
N ARG A 488 -49.42 -50.37 -40.51
CA ARG A 488 -48.90 -51.76 -40.52
C ARG A 488 -47.43 -51.88 -40.10
N ARG A 489 -47.19 -52.92 -39.28
CA ARG A 489 -45.92 -53.51 -38.85
C ARG A 489 -45.14 -54.12 -40.02
N ARG A 490 -43.80 -54.07 -39.92
CA ARG A 490 -42.78 -55.11 -40.22
C ARG A 490 -41.45 -54.49 -39.76
N GLY A 491 -40.65 -54.99 -38.82
CA GLY A 491 -40.42 -56.36 -38.35
C GLY A 491 -39.14 -56.90 -38.98
N ARG A 492 -38.08 -57.07 -38.16
CA ARG A 492 -36.88 -57.98 -38.26
C ARG A 492 -35.58 -57.19 -37.97
N ALA A 493 -35.04 -57.19 -36.74
CA ALA A 493 -34.35 -58.24 -35.96
C ALA A 493 -32.85 -58.43 -36.30
N LYS A 494 -32.03 -57.99 -35.33
CA LYS A 494 -30.81 -58.60 -34.74
C LYS A 494 -29.70 -59.15 -35.66
N CYS A 495 -28.47 -58.65 -35.45
CA CYS A 495 -27.35 -59.52 -35.11
C CYS A 495 -26.25 -58.80 -34.29
N ARG A 496 -25.78 -59.47 -33.23
CA ARG A 496 -24.61 -59.19 -32.38
C ARG A 496 -23.36 -59.83 -33.01
N LYS A 497 -22.20 -59.18 -32.86
CA LYS A 497 -20.91 -59.73 -32.35
C LYS A 497 -19.84 -58.63 -32.48
N ARG A 498 -19.32 -58.07 -31.38
CA ARG A 498 -18.12 -58.52 -30.63
C ARG A 498 -16.96 -58.93 -31.56
N LYS A 499 -15.95 -58.08 -31.64
CA LYS A 499 -14.72 -58.24 -30.86
C LYS A 499 -14.19 -56.87 -30.47
#